data_AF-A0A2L0VDP7-F1
#
_entry.id   AF-A0A2L0VDP7-F1
#
_cell.length_a   1.000
_cell.length_b   1.000
_cell.length_c   1.000
_cell.angle_alpha   90.00
_cell.angle_beta   90.00
_cell.angle_gamma   90.00
#
_symmetry.space_group_name_H-M   'P 1'
#
loop_
_entity.id
_entity.type
_entity.pdbx_description
1 polymer ?
#
loop_
_entity_poly.entity_id
_entity_poly.type
_entity_poly.pdbx_seq_one_letter_code
_entity_poly.pdbx_strand_id
1 'polypeptide(L)'
;MYSKLSILIVVACHLCSFGGLAAPTFPCCAGSQQVTTLMHGYIVGFTSAVDTDQKQTMCQKLIEDVQQIKGQLESMTKCEMGGGAKIVDEINAQLTSSDACANVLSFVRAMFDLAAKATGHMKSSKWENVTRNFVTQIGVVDQVAHSFSININKNVHFANPSKGDDAHQMVQSPSQMFNN
;
A
#
# COMPACT_ATOMS: atom_id res chain seq x y z
N MET A 1 13.70 -54.08 4.29
CA MET A 1 14.52 -52.90 3.94
C MET A 1 14.05 -52.35 2.60
N TYR A 2 13.21 -51.32 2.61
CA TYR A 2 13.00 -50.43 1.47
C TYR A 2 12.85 -49.01 2.01
N SER A 3 13.54 -48.11 1.31
CA SER A 3 13.95 -46.78 1.74
C SER A 3 13.28 -45.73 0.86
N LYS A 4 13.02 -44.57 1.46
CA LYS A 4 12.65 -43.27 0.86
C LYS A 4 11.22 -43.14 0.31
N LEU A 5 10.32 -42.62 1.14
CA LEU A 5 9.24 -41.75 0.67
C LEU A 5 9.70 -40.29 0.80
N SER A 6 9.76 -39.61 -0.34
CA SER A 6 10.01 -38.18 -0.48
C SER A 6 8.91 -37.37 0.22
N ILE A 7 9.29 -36.59 1.24
CA ILE A 7 8.39 -35.61 1.86
C ILE A 7 8.51 -34.30 1.06
N LEU A 8 7.55 -34.09 0.16
CA LEU A 8 7.23 -32.78 -0.40
C LEU A 8 6.62 -31.93 0.72
N ILE A 9 7.39 -30.98 1.25
CA ILE A 9 6.88 -30.01 2.22
C ILE A 9 6.13 -28.92 1.44
N VAL A 10 4.80 -29.05 1.38
CA VAL A 10 3.90 -27.96 1.04
C VAL A 10 3.87 -27.02 2.25
N VAL A 11 4.57 -25.89 2.17
CA VAL A 11 4.51 -24.82 3.16
C VAL A 11 3.19 -24.07 2.98
N ALA A 12 2.11 -24.64 3.52
CA ALA A 12 0.85 -23.96 3.71
C ALA A 12 0.96 -23.06 4.95
N CYS A 13 0.59 -21.78 4.81
CA CYS A 13 0.48 -20.79 5.89
C CYS A 13 -0.44 -21.29 7.02
N HIS A 14 0.11 -21.95 8.04
CA HIS A 14 -0.63 -22.47 9.20
C HIS A 14 -0.04 -21.99 10.54
N LEU A 15 0.31 -20.70 10.63
CA LEU A 15 0.72 -20.08 11.89
C LEU A 15 0.06 -18.70 12.11
N CYS A 16 -1.22 -18.57 11.77
CA CYS A 16 -2.04 -17.43 12.23
C CYS A 16 -2.82 -17.72 13.52
N SER A 17 -2.52 -18.83 14.21
CA SER A 17 -3.30 -19.27 15.37
C SER A 17 -2.42 -19.61 16.55
N PHE A 18 -1.93 -18.63 17.30
CA PHE A 18 -1.65 -18.80 18.74
C PHE A 18 -1.89 -17.48 19.49
N GLY A 19 -2.67 -17.59 20.56
CA GLY A 19 -3.37 -16.51 21.26
C GLY A 19 -2.52 -15.47 21.98
N GLY A 20 -3.10 -14.27 22.15
CA GLY A 20 -2.56 -13.19 22.97
C GLY A 20 -3.04 -11.81 22.53
N LEU A 21 -4.22 -11.41 23.01
CA LEU A 21 -4.85 -10.08 22.99
C LEU A 21 -3.96 -8.90 22.53
N ALA A 22 -3.94 -8.66 21.23
CA ALA A 22 -4.20 -7.35 20.60
C ALA A 22 -4.10 -7.58 19.09
N ALA A 23 -5.22 -7.38 18.41
CA ALA A 23 -5.35 -7.28 16.96
C ALA A 23 -4.11 -6.59 16.34
N PRO A 24 -3.46 -7.12 15.29
CA PRO A 24 -2.53 -6.31 14.52
C PRO A 24 -3.25 -5.04 14.06
N THR A 25 -2.73 -3.90 14.50
CA THR A 25 -3.09 -2.59 13.96
C THR A 25 -2.72 -2.60 12.49
N PHE A 26 -3.76 -2.36 11.73
CA PHE A 26 -3.86 -2.50 10.30
C PHE A 26 -2.84 -1.63 9.53
N PRO A 27 -2.32 -2.09 8.38
CA PRO A 27 -2.50 -3.40 7.76
C PRO A 27 -1.69 -4.54 8.41
N CYS A 28 -2.25 -5.75 8.32
CA CYS A 28 -1.54 -7.01 8.58
C CYS A 28 -0.25 -7.12 7.75
N CYS A 29 0.73 -7.94 8.13
CA CYS A 29 2.02 -8.05 7.41
C CYS A 29 1.88 -8.35 5.91
N ALA A 30 1.02 -9.31 5.55
CA ALA A 30 0.74 -9.61 4.15
C ALA A 30 0.07 -8.43 3.42
N GLY A 31 -0.82 -7.71 4.09
CA GLY A 31 -1.46 -6.51 3.56
C GLY A 31 -0.47 -5.37 3.34
N SER A 32 0.43 -5.12 4.30
CA SER A 32 1.51 -4.12 4.17
C SER A 32 2.39 -4.42 2.96
N GLN A 33 2.77 -5.69 2.77
CA GLN A 33 3.54 -6.12 1.60
C GLN A 33 2.79 -5.90 0.30
N GLN A 34 1.50 -6.27 0.25
CA GLN A 34 0.68 -6.10 -0.94
C GLN A 34 0.48 -4.63 -1.30
N VAL A 35 0.26 -3.75 -0.32
CA VAL A 35 0.21 -2.29 -0.52
C VAL A 35 1.52 -1.77 -1.07
N THR A 36 2.64 -2.19 -0.48
CA THR A 36 3.98 -1.82 -0.97
C THR A 36 4.20 -2.28 -2.41
N THR A 37 3.88 -3.52 -2.76
CA THR A 37 4.01 -4.02 -4.14
C THR A 37 3.10 -3.27 -5.10
N LEU A 38 1.84 -3.08 -4.73
CA LEU A 38 0.87 -2.34 -5.53
C LEU A 38 1.34 -0.92 -5.82
N MET A 39 1.70 -0.18 -4.77
CA MET A 39 2.12 1.21 -4.93
C MET A 39 3.47 1.35 -5.61
N HIS A 40 4.36 0.36 -5.48
CA HIS A 40 5.61 0.34 -6.22
C HIS A 40 5.37 0.21 -7.73
N GLY A 41 4.49 -0.72 -8.14
CA GLY A 41 4.08 -0.87 -9.53
C GLY A 41 3.36 0.37 -10.08
N TYR A 42 2.62 1.07 -9.21
CA TYR A 42 1.87 2.27 -9.59
C TYR A 42 2.75 3.52 -9.86
N ILE A 43 4.00 3.58 -9.40
CA ILE A 43 4.86 4.77 -9.55
C ILE A 43 4.94 5.27 -11.00
N VAL A 44 5.15 4.35 -11.95
CA VAL A 44 5.24 4.69 -13.39
C VAL A 44 3.90 5.16 -13.93
N GLY A 45 2.80 4.48 -13.55
CA GLY A 45 1.44 4.86 -13.93
C GLY A 45 1.08 6.26 -13.44
N PHE A 46 1.32 6.54 -12.16
CA PHE A 46 1.12 7.86 -11.57
C PHE A 46 1.93 8.94 -12.29
N THR A 47 3.23 8.70 -12.51
CA THR A 47 4.11 9.65 -13.21
C THR A 47 3.58 9.97 -14.60
N SER A 48 3.13 8.95 -15.35
CA SER A 48 2.53 9.15 -16.68
C SER A 48 1.15 9.82 -16.64
N ALA A 49 0.37 9.60 -15.59
CA ALA A 49 -0.93 10.24 -15.40
C ALA A 49 -0.81 11.74 -15.15
N VAL A 50 0.23 12.17 -14.41
CA VAL A 50 0.48 13.58 -14.07
C VAL A 50 1.40 14.32 -15.04
N ASP A 51 1.99 13.62 -16.02
CA ASP A 51 2.76 14.21 -17.12
C ASP A 51 1.84 14.86 -18.17
N THR A 52 1.15 15.91 -17.76
CA THR A 52 0.28 16.71 -18.62
C THR A 52 -0.02 18.06 -17.98
N ASP A 53 -0.11 19.12 -18.79
CA ASP A 53 -0.55 20.45 -18.35
C ASP A 53 -2.08 20.58 -18.26
N GLN A 54 -2.82 19.52 -18.61
CA GLN A 54 -4.28 19.53 -18.63
C GLN A 54 -4.86 18.89 -17.37
N LYS A 55 -5.33 19.73 -16.44
CA LYS A 55 -5.98 19.30 -15.19
C LYS A 55 -7.04 18.23 -15.40
N GLN A 56 -7.95 18.42 -16.36
CA GLN A 56 -9.05 17.48 -16.61
C GLN A 56 -8.56 16.10 -17.07
N THR A 57 -7.59 16.07 -17.98
CA THR A 57 -6.98 14.82 -18.49
C THR A 57 -6.27 14.07 -17.37
N MET A 58 -5.50 14.77 -16.55
CA MET A 58 -4.86 14.19 -15.36
C MET A 58 -5.91 13.62 -14.40
N CYS A 59 -6.91 14.41 -14.03
CA CYS A 59 -7.96 14.00 -13.09
C CYS A 59 -8.70 12.74 -13.59
N GLN A 60 -9.01 12.67 -14.89
CA GLN A 60 -9.68 11.51 -15.48
C GLN A 60 -8.82 10.24 -15.37
N LYS A 61 -7.54 10.32 -15.75
CA LYS A 61 -6.61 9.19 -15.61
C LYS A 61 -6.47 8.74 -14.16
N LEU A 62 -6.31 9.69 -13.22
CA LEU A 62 -6.19 9.37 -11.80
C LEU A 62 -7.47 8.74 -11.22
N ILE A 63 -8.65 9.13 -11.71
CA ILE A 63 -9.92 8.49 -11.32
C ILE A 63 -9.92 7.02 -11.77
N GLU A 64 -9.53 6.75 -13.01
CA GLU A 64 -9.45 5.39 -13.56
C GLU A 64 -8.42 4.54 -12.79
N ASP A 65 -7.22 5.08 -12.57
CA ASP A 65 -6.16 4.43 -11.81
C ASP A 65 -6.62 4.10 -10.37
N VAL A 66 -7.23 5.06 -9.67
CA VAL A 66 -7.69 4.86 -8.28
C VAL A 66 -8.81 3.82 -8.23
N GLN A 67 -9.71 3.78 -9.21
CA GLN A 67 -10.72 2.72 -9.28
C GLN A 67 -10.08 1.34 -9.44
N GLN A 68 -9.03 1.21 -10.28
CA GLN A 68 -8.29 -0.04 -10.43
C GLN A 68 -7.55 -0.44 -9.15
N ILE A 69 -6.87 0.51 -8.50
CA ILE A 69 -6.17 0.29 -7.23
C ILE A 69 -7.15 -0.19 -6.15
N LYS A 70 -8.33 0.47 -6.03
CA LYS A 70 -9.38 0.06 -5.11
C LYS A 70 -9.86 -1.37 -5.38
N GLY A 71 -10.14 -1.70 -6.64
CA GLY A 71 -10.52 -3.07 -7.02
C GLY A 71 -9.44 -4.11 -6.70
N GLN A 72 -8.17 -3.79 -6.92
CA GLN A 72 -7.05 -4.67 -6.55
C GLN A 72 -6.95 -4.85 -5.03
N LEU A 73 -7.09 -3.78 -4.25
CA LEU A 73 -7.11 -3.84 -2.79
C LEU A 73 -8.30 -4.66 -2.26
N GLU A 74 -9.50 -4.44 -2.78
CA GLU A 74 -10.70 -5.19 -2.39
C GLU A 74 -10.58 -6.68 -2.69
N SER A 75 -9.83 -7.05 -3.74
CA SER A 75 -9.54 -8.45 -4.06
C SER A 75 -8.52 -9.13 -3.12
N MET A 76 -7.87 -8.37 -2.23
CA MET A 76 -6.90 -8.90 -1.27
C MET A 76 -7.61 -9.52 -0.06
N THR A 77 -7.95 -10.80 -0.18
CA THR A 77 -8.71 -11.58 0.84
C THR A 77 -7.85 -12.21 1.94
N LYS A 78 -6.52 -12.10 1.88
CA LYS A 78 -5.60 -12.86 2.76
C LYS A 78 -5.48 -12.36 4.21
N CYS A 79 -6.29 -11.39 4.64
CA CYS A 79 -6.27 -10.89 6.01
C CYS A 79 -7.66 -10.91 6.65
N GLU A 80 -7.81 -11.73 7.70
CA GLU A 80 -9.05 -11.97 8.45
C GLU A 80 -9.65 -10.72 9.12
N MET A 81 -8.87 -9.66 9.34
CA MET A 81 -9.34 -8.41 9.97
C MET A 81 -9.49 -7.25 8.98
N GLY A 82 -10.04 -7.57 7.80
CA GLY A 82 -10.37 -6.63 6.74
C GLY A 82 -9.13 -6.24 5.96
N GLY A 83 -8.80 -6.99 4.91
CA GLY A 83 -7.65 -6.75 4.02
C GLY A 83 -7.69 -5.42 3.26
N GLY A 84 -7.38 -5.43 1.96
CA GLY A 84 -7.29 -4.18 1.20
C GLY A 84 -8.61 -3.39 1.14
N ALA A 85 -9.77 -4.05 1.21
CA ALA A 85 -11.08 -3.38 1.32
C ALA A 85 -11.17 -2.41 2.51
N LYS A 86 -10.63 -2.78 3.68
CA LYS A 86 -10.63 -1.90 4.85
C LYS A 86 -9.69 -0.70 4.68
N ILE A 87 -8.64 -0.83 3.86
CA ILE A 87 -7.73 0.29 3.53
C ILE A 87 -8.54 1.32 2.76
N VAL A 88 -9.28 0.83 1.75
CA VAL A 88 -10.14 1.66 0.92
C VAL A 88 -11.20 2.35 1.79
N ASP A 89 -11.88 1.63 2.68
CA ASP A 89 -12.90 2.20 3.56
C ASP A 89 -12.34 3.24 4.54
N GLU A 90 -11.21 2.97 5.20
CA GLU A 90 -10.59 3.90 6.14
C GLU A 90 -10.09 5.19 5.47
N ILE A 91 -9.55 5.09 4.26
CA ILE A 91 -9.20 6.27 3.47
C ILE A 91 -10.49 7.02 3.10
N ASN A 92 -11.44 6.35 2.47
CA ASN A 92 -12.67 6.97 1.97
C ASN A 92 -13.46 7.67 3.09
N ALA A 93 -13.50 7.10 4.30
CA ALA A 93 -14.16 7.71 5.45
C ALA A 93 -13.52 9.04 5.89
N GLN A 94 -12.24 9.26 5.55
CA GLN A 94 -11.50 10.50 5.84
C GLN A 94 -11.50 11.47 4.66
N LEU A 95 -11.90 11.03 3.45
CA LEU A 95 -12.00 11.87 2.27
C LEU A 95 -13.39 12.54 2.21
N THR A 96 -13.43 13.85 2.42
CA THR A 96 -14.68 14.61 2.54
C THR A 96 -14.92 15.61 1.40
N SER A 97 -14.02 15.69 0.41
CA SER A 97 -14.16 16.64 -0.69
C SER A 97 -15.30 16.24 -1.62
N SER A 98 -16.03 17.22 -2.16
CA SER A 98 -16.95 17.00 -3.28
C SER A 98 -16.25 17.02 -4.65
N ASP A 99 -15.00 17.49 -4.70
CA ASP A 99 -14.16 17.45 -5.89
C ASP A 99 -13.56 16.05 -6.05
N ALA A 100 -14.01 15.33 -7.08
CA ALA A 100 -13.53 13.99 -7.40
C ALA A 100 -12.01 13.95 -7.62
N CYS A 101 -11.43 14.97 -8.25
CA CYS A 101 -10.00 15.06 -8.49
C CYS A 101 -9.21 15.27 -7.19
N ALA A 102 -9.72 16.13 -6.31
CA ALA A 102 -9.14 16.31 -4.98
C ALA A 102 -9.18 15.01 -4.17
N ASN A 103 -10.29 14.27 -4.22
CA ASN A 103 -10.42 12.98 -3.53
C ASN A 103 -9.43 11.94 -4.05
N VAL A 104 -9.29 11.78 -5.37
CA VAL A 104 -8.37 10.76 -5.92
C VAL A 104 -6.91 11.10 -5.65
N LEU A 105 -6.51 12.38 -5.73
CA LEU A 105 -5.16 12.79 -5.34
C LEU A 105 -4.92 12.58 -3.84
N SER A 106 -5.91 12.88 -2.99
CA SER A 106 -5.83 12.63 -1.54
C SER A 106 -5.69 11.12 -1.25
N PHE A 107 -6.42 10.28 -1.99
CA PHE A 107 -6.33 8.82 -1.90
C PHE A 107 -4.94 8.32 -2.30
N VAL A 108 -4.43 8.74 -3.46
CA VAL A 108 -3.09 8.36 -3.95
C VAL A 108 -2.01 8.78 -2.94
N ARG A 109 -2.12 10.00 -2.40
CA ARG A 109 -1.21 10.48 -1.36
C ARG A 109 -1.24 9.59 -0.12
N ALA A 110 -2.44 9.25 0.36
CA ALA A 110 -2.61 8.38 1.54
C ALA A 110 -2.03 6.99 1.31
N MET A 111 -2.19 6.44 0.10
CA MET A 111 -1.62 5.14 -0.27
C MET A 111 -0.09 5.16 -0.33
N PHE A 112 0.53 6.22 -0.87
CA PHE A 112 1.99 6.37 -0.82
C PHE A 112 2.51 6.56 0.62
N ASP A 113 1.80 7.31 1.47
CA ASP A 113 2.14 7.44 2.89
C ASP A 113 2.04 6.09 3.62
N LEU A 114 0.97 5.33 3.37
CA LEU A 114 0.80 3.99 3.92
C LEU A 114 1.93 3.05 3.47
N ALA A 115 2.30 3.07 2.18
CA ALA A 115 3.39 2.28 1.65
C ALA A 115 4.75 2.69 2.25
N ALA A 116 5.00 3.99 2.43
CA ALA A 116 6.21 4.51 3.08
C ALA A 116 6.30 4.10 4.55
N LYS A 117 5.19 4.17 5.30
CA LYS A 117 5.11 3.69 6.68
C LYS A 117 5.36 2.18 6.73
N ALA A 118 4.72 1.40 5.86
CA ALA A 118 4.90 -0.04 5.79
C ALA A 118 6.38 -0.44 5.59
N THR A 119 7.10 0.24 4.70
CA THR A 119 8.52 -0.05 4.44
C THR A 119 9.47 0.60 5.45
N GLY A 120 9.09 1.72 6.07
CA GLY A 120 9.89 2.44 7.07
C GLY A 120 10.15 1.64 8.35
N HIS A 121 9.26 0.71 8.70
CA HIS A 121 9.45 -0.19 9.84
C HIS A 121 10.46 -1.32 9.56
N MET A 122 10.85 -1.54 8.30
CA MET A 122 11.74 -2.62 7.90
C MET A 122 13.20 -2.16 7.99
N LYS A 123 13.90 -2.50 9.08
CA LYS A 123 15.29 -2.11 9.38
C LYS A 123 16.30 -2.74 8.40
N SER A 124 16.38 -2.24 7.16
CA SER A 124 17.37 -2.63 6.16
C SER A 124 17.62 -1.51 5.16
N SER A 125 18.89 -1.29 4.76
CA SER A 125 19.28 -0.33 3.72
C SER A 125 18.60 -0.59 2.36
N LYS A 126 18.15 -1.83 2.09
CA LYS A 126 17.37 -2.15 0.88
C LYS A 126 15.97 -1.53 0.90
N TRP A 127 15.35 -1.48 2.08
CA TRP A 127 14.02 -0.89 2.26
C TRP A 127 14.06 0.63 2.28
N GLU A 128 15.17 1.23 2.73
CA GLU A 128 15.34 2.69 2.71
C GLU A 128 15.12 3.30 1.32
N ASN A 129 15.62 2.66 0.26
CA ASN A 129 15.45 3.18 -1.09
C ASN A 129 13.97 3.14 -1.54
N VAL A 130 13.27 2.06 -1.22
CA VAL A 130 11.84 1.91 -1.54
C VAL A 130 11.00 2.91 -0.74
N THR A 131 11.29 3.07 0.55
CA THR A 131 10.65 4.09 1.40
C THR A 131 10.87 5.48 0.82
N ARG A 132 12.10 5.83 0.42
CA ARG A 132 12.39 7.13 -0.19
C ARG A 132 11.59 7.35 -1.47
N ASN A 133 11.46 6.34 -2.33
CA ASN A 133 10.66 6.46 -3.55
C ASN A 133 9.20 6.82 -3.24
N PHE A 134 8.58 6.17 -2.26
CA PHE A 134 7.22 6.52 -1.86
C PHE A 134 7.12 7.93 -1.28
N VAL A 135 8.06 8.34 -0.43
CA VAL A 135 8.13 9.70 0.10
C VAL A 135 8.29 10.74 -1.02
N THR A 136 9.12 10.44 -2.03
CA THR A 136 9.24 11.28 -3.23
C THR A 136 7.90 11.41 -3.95
N GLN A 137 7.16 10.31 -4.14
CA GLN A 137 5.85 10.37 -4.79
C GLN A 137 4.81 11.19 -3.99
N ILE A 138 4.87 11.18 -2.65
CA ILE A 138 4.05 12.09 -1.83
C ILE A 138 4.37 13.56 -2.17
N GLY A 139 5.65 13.89 -2.34
CA GLY A 139 6.09 15.21 -2.78
C GLY A 139 5.59 15.59 -4.17
N VAL A 140 5.59 14.64 -5.11
CA VAL A 140 5.03 14.84 -6.46
C VAL A 140 3.53 15.09 -6.39
N VAL A 141 2.76 14.32 -5.61
CA VAL A 141 1.32 14.57 -5.41
C VAL A 141 1.07 15.97 -4.87
N ASP A 142 1.82 16.39 -3.84
CA ASP A 142 1.70 17.71 -3.23
C ASP A 142 2.01 18.83 -4.24
N GLN A 143 3.02 18.65 -5.09
CA GLN A 143 3.39 19.60 -6.15
C GLN A 143 2.31 19.69 -7.23
N VAL A 144 1.81 18.56 -7.71
CA VAL A 144 0.75 18.50 -8.73
C VAL A 144 -0.52 19.17 -8.22
N ALA A 145 -0.93 18.88 -6.98
CA ALA A 145 -2.07 19.52 -6.35
C ALA A 145 -1.88 21.03 -6.26
N HIS A 146 -0.68 21.50 -5.91
CA HIS A 146 -0.36 22.92 -5.88
C HIS A 146 -0.44 23.57 -7.27
N SER A 147 0.20 22.98 -8.29
CA SER A 147 0.23 23.50 -9.66
C SER A 147 -1.18 23.66 -10.25
N PHE A 148 -2.09 22.74 -9.95
CA PHE A 148 -3.47 22.78 -10.45
C PHE A 148 -4.48 23.41 -9.48
N SER A 149 -4.00 24.03 -8.38
CA SER A 149 -4.83 24.63 -7.33
C SER A 149 -5.91 23.66 -6.82
N ILE A 150 -5.54 22.41 -6.58
CA ILE A 150 -6.42 21.36 -6.05
C ILE A 150 -6.20 21.28 -4.54
N ASN A 151 -7.28 21.44 -3.78
CA ASN A 151 -7.23 21.33 -2.33
C ASN A 151 -7.38 19.88 -1.88
N ILE A 152 -6.26 19.19 -1.66
CA ILE A 152 -6.23 17.79 -1.23
C ILE A 152 -6.24 17.67 0.31
N ASN A 153 -6.86 16.60 0.83
CA ASN A 153 -6.76 16.24 2.24
C ASN A 153 -5.42 15.53 2.50
N LYS A 154 -4.50 16.22 3.18
CA LYS A 154 -3.19 15.66 3.58
C LYS A 154 -3.22 14.91 4.91
N ASN A 155 -4.33 15.00 5.64
CA ASN A 155 -4.51 14.47 6.99
C ASN A 155 -5.25 13.13 7.00
N VAL A 156 -5.09 12.33 5.96
CA VAL A 156 -5.51 10.92 6.02
C VAL A 156 -4.51 10.20 6.91
N HIS A 157 -5.00 9.71 8.04
CA HIS A 157 -4.18 9.07 9.05
C HIS A 157 -4.53 7.58 9.13
N PHE A 158 -3.48 6.77 9.19
CA PHE A 158 -3.54 5.39 9.60
C PHE A 158 -2.93 5.25 10.99
N ALA A 159 -3.51 4.39 11.83
CA ALA A 159 -2.84 3.98 13.05
C ALA A 159 -1.48 3.37 12.67
N ASN A 160 -0.41 3.75 13.38
CA ASN A 160 0.88 3.10 13.15
C ASN A 160 0.75 1.60 13.50
N PRO A 161 1.24 0.68 12.66
CA PRO A 161 1.24 -0.73 13.00
C PRO A 161 2.06 -0.94 14.28
N SER A 162 1.47 -1.58 15.28
CA SER A 162 1.96 -1.61 16.67
C SER A 162 2.52 -2.96 17.11
N LYS A 163 2.81 -3.87 16.17
CA LYS A 163 3.53 -5.12 16.45
C LYS A 163 4.43 -5.48 15.25
N GLY A 164 5.69 -5.02 15.29
CA GLY A 164 6.59 -5.07 14.13
C GLY A 164 7.89 -5.86 14.29
N ASP A 165 8.24 -6.38 15.48
CA ASP A 165 9.50 -7.13 15.59
C ASP A 165 9.30 -8.63 15.30
N ASP A 166 8.24 -9.26 15.79
CA ASP A 166 8.02 -10.71 15.62
C ASP A 166 7.27 -11.08 14.33
N ALA A 167 6.36 -10.22 13.85
CA ALA A 167 5.56 -10.49 12.65
C ALA A 167 6.35 -10.27 11.33
N HIS A 168 7.59 -9.76 11.43
CA HIS A 168 8.38 -9.33 10.27
C HIS A 168 9.62 -10.19 9.99
N GLN A 169 9.94 -11.19 10.82
CA GLN A 169 11.05 -12.11 10.55
C GLN A 169 10.85 -12.99 9.30
N MET A 170 9.63 -13.02 8.75
CA MET A 170 9.28 -13.75 7.52
C MET A 170 8.98 -12.85 6.32
N VAL A 171 9.21 -11.53 6.43
CA VAL A 171 8.96 -10.60 5.32
C VAL A 171 10.01 -10.80 4.24
N GLN A 172 9.56 -11.09 3.02
CA GLN A 172 10.40 -11.21 1.84
C GLN A 172 11.22 -9.94 1.62
N SER A 173 12.49 -10.09 1.23
CA SER A 173 13.32 -8.93 0.86
C SER A 173 12.69 -8.16 -0.33
N PRO A 174 13.01 -6.86 -0.53
CA PRO A 174 12.53 -6.10 -1.68
C PRO A 174 12.70 -6.84 -3.01
N SER A 175 13.87 -7.44 -3.22
CA SER A 175 14.18 -8.22 -4.42
C SER A 175 13.24 -9.41 -4.62
N GLN A 176 12.72 -10.03 -3.57
CA GLN A 176 11.75 -11.12 -3.69
C GLN A 176 10.32 -10.62 -3.92
N MET A 177 10.00 -9.42 -3.42
CA MET A 177 8.66 -8.82 -3.57
C MET A 177 8.43 -8.16 -4.94
N PHE A 178 9.49 -7.70 -5.61
CA PHE A 178 9.39 -6.94 -6.87
C PHE A 178 9.97 -7.67 -8.10
N ASN A 179 10.31 -8.96 -8.00
CA ASN A 179 10.90 -9.76 -9.10
C ASN A 179 9.89 -10.61 -9.90
N ASN A 180 8.63 -10.19 -9.99
CA ASN A 180 7.64 -10.82 -10.90
C ASN A 180 7.29 -9.89 -12.05
#